data_AF-A0A0M1N220-F1
#
_entry.id   AF-A0A0M1N220-F1
#
_cell.length_a   1.000
_cell.length_b   1.000
_cell.length_c   1.000
_cell.angle_alpha   90.00
_cell.angle_beta   90.00
_cell.angle_gamma   90.00
#
_symmetry.space_group_name_H-M   'P 1'
#
loop_
_entity.id
_entity.type
_entity.pdbx_description
1 polymer ?
#
loop_
_entity_poly.entity_id
_entity_poly.type
_entity_poly.pdbx_seq_one_letter_code
_entity_poly.pdbx_strand_id
1 'polypeptide(L)'
;MAQHMKDRIIALAGPRKAADMAKLVEKMGGTAVLRPAQGTVFLDDEVLHSSIEAWLEAPAPWAIFTTGIGLEAIYEKAEQMGLSNTLNETLLNTLIAARGYKTANALKKRGLAPVARDDDGSTSGLLRSLAPHDLSGKRIILQLHGESAPKLVEELENRGATVQPILPYKHIPPLEEDVSLLVDEIIGSKVHAVAFTSAPQFRFLADYARAHGKLEDVLKAFQGPVIAAAVGKVTAQGLREEGIERMVVPEEERMGSMMVTLGRYFAQNQE
;
A
#
# COMPACT_ATOMS: atom_id res chain seq x y z
N MET A 1 17.85 -20.45 19.45
CA MET A 1 16.92 -19.32 19.57
C MET A 1 15.88 -19.70 20.61
N ALA A 2 15.46 -18.78 21.47
CA ALA A 2 14.35 -19.06 22.37
C ALA A 2 13.06 -19.32 21.58
N GLN A 3 12.27 -20.31 22.00
CA GLN A 3 11.07 -20.79 21.29
C GLN A 3 9.87 -19.87 21.51
N HIS A 4 10.05 -18.58 21.20
CA HIS A 4 9.06 -17.55 21.45
C HIS A 4 7.78 -17.68 20.62
N MET A 5 7.76 -18.55 19.61
CA MET A 5 6.59 -18.84 18.77
C MET A 5 6.10 -20.28 18.92
N LYS A 6 6.47 -20.98 20.00
CA LYS A 6 6.05 -22.37 20.22
C LYS A 6 4.53 -22.52 20.06
N ASP A 7 4.12 -23.51 19.27
CA ASP A 7 2.73 -23.85 18.97
C ASP A 7 1.93 -22.72 18.28
N ARG A 8 2.61 -21.68 17.76
CA ARG A 8 1.99 -20.60 16.99
C ARG A 8 2.07 -20.88 15.50
N ILE A 9 0.96 -20.61 14.81
CA ILE A 9 0.82 -20.72 13.35
C ILE A 9 0.86 -19.30 12.77
N ILE A 10 1.82 -19.03 11.88
CA ILE A 10 2.05 -17.71 11.29
C ILE A 10 1.78 -17.78 9.79
N ALA A 11 0.78 -17.05 9.32
CA ALA A 11 0.53 -16.88 7.89
C ALA A 11 1.49 -15.85 7.29
N LEU A 12 2.12 -16.20 6.18
CA LEU A 12 3.02 -15.33 5.42
C LEU A 12 2.28 -14.80 4.20
N ALA A 13 1.93 -13.51 4.21
CA ALA A 13 1.09 -12.88 3.18
C ALA A 13 1.86 -12.49 1.91
N GLY A 14 3.19 -12.37 2.00
CA GLY A 14 4.04 -11.98 0.87
C GLY A 14 4.75 -13.18 0.24
N PRO A 15 4.76 -13.32 -1.10
CA PRO A 15 5.44 -14.44 -1.78
C PRO A 15 6.97 -14.28 -1.78
N ARG A 16 7.48 -13.05 -1.80
CA ARG A 16 8.92 -12.77 -1.87
C ARG A 16 9.60 -13.09 -0.53
N LYS A 17 10.64 -13.93 -0.56
CA LYS A 17 11.37 -14.42 0.62
C LYS A 17 10.50 -15.17 1.64
N ALA A 18 9.34 -15.68 1.24
CA ALA A 18 8.48 -16.48 2.12
C ALA A 18 9.22 -17.68 2.73
N ALA A 19 10.08 -18.36 1.95
CA ALA A 19 10.89 -19.47 2.43
C ALA A 19 11.90 -19.06 3.53
N ASP A 20 12.50 -17.86 3.43
CA ASP A 20 13.42 -17.36 4.45
C ASP A 20 12.67 -16.98 5.73
N MET A 21 11.48 -16.37 5.59
CA MET A 21 10.62 -16.05 6.72
C MET A 21 10.09 -17.32 7.41
N ALA A 22 9.69 -18.34 6.65
CA ALA A 22 9.25 -19.62 7.19
C ALA A 22 10.32 -20.26 8.08
N LYS A 23 11.58 -20.29 7.60
CA LYS A 23 12.72 -20.76 8.40
C LYS A 23 12.91 -19.98 9.70
N LEU A 24 12.59 -18.68 9.74
CA LEU A 24 12.69 -17.88 10.97
C LEU A 24 11.59 -18.28 11.96
N VAL A 25 10.35 -18.45 11.49
CA VAL A 25 9.22 -18.92 12.32
C VAL A 25 9.52 -20.29 12.91
N GLU A 26 9.99 -21.23 12.09
CA GLU A 26 10.35 -22.60 12.51
C GLU A 26 11.49 -22.59 13.53
N LYS A 27 12.54 -21.79 13.31
CA LYS A 27 13.65 -21.63 14.28
C LYS A 27 13.20 -21.05 15.63
N MET A 28 12.07 -20.34 15.64
CA MET A 28 11.46 -19.78 16.85
C MET A 28 10.38 -20.70 17.44
N GLY A 29 10.19 -21.91 16.89
CA GLY A 29 9.29 -22.95 17.40
C GLY A 29 7.87 -22.91 16.84
N GLY A 30 7.57 -22.01 15.89
CA GLY A 30 6.26 -21.91 15.26
C GLY A 30 6.13 -22.73 13.98
N THR A 31 4.93 -22.71 13.41
CA THR A 31 4.61 -23.26 12.09
C THR A 31 4.30 -22.13 11.12
N ALA A 32 4.98 -22.07 9.98
CA ALA A 32 4.68 -21.11 8.93
C ALA A 32 3.73 -21.71 7.89
N VAL A 33 2.71 -20.95 7.50
CA VAL A 33 1.85 -21.28 6.35
C VAL A 33 1.96 -20.19 5.31
N LEU A 34 2.15 -20.57 4.05
CA LEU A 34 2.21 -19.61 2.94
C LEU A 34 0.80 -19.30 2.49
N ARG A 35 0.42 -18.03 2.53
CA ARG A 35 -0.90 -17.54 2.13
C ARG A 35 -0.74 -16.25 1.31
N PRO A 36 -0.21 -16.34 0.08
CA PRO A 36 0.06 -15.15 -0.72
C PRO A 36 -1.22 -14.33 -0.93
N ALA A 37 -1.25 -13.13 -0.34
CA ALA A 37 -2.34 -12.17 -0.50
C ALA A 37 -1.93 -10.99 -1.40
N GLN A 38 -0.67 -11.00 -1.87
CA GLN A 38 -0.23 -10.10 -2.92
C GLN A 38 -0.32 -10.80 -4.26
N GLY A 39 -0.95 -10.14 -5.21
CA GLY A 39 -0.88 -10.52 -6.59
C GLY A 39 0.38 -9.97 -7.28
N THR A 40 0.41 -10.04 -8.60
CA THR A 40 1.59 -9.63 -9.38
C THR A 40 1.39 -8.24 -9.97
N VAL A 41 2.42 -7.40 -9.85
CA VAL A 41 2.44 -6.05 -10.39
C VAL A 41 3.28 -6.04 -11.66
N PHE A 42 2.69 -5.61 -12.77
CA PHE A 42 3.40 -5.40 -14.04
C PHE A 42 3.18 -3.97 -14.53
N LEU A 43 4.18 -3.41 -15.22
CA LEU A 43 4.00 -2.13 -15.91
C LEU A 43 2.97 -2.33 -17.03
N ASP A 44 1.90 -1.54 -17.05
CA ASP A 44 0.92 -1.58 -18.15
C ASP A 44 1.31 -0.52 -19.18
N ASP A 45 2.21 -0.93 -20.07
CA ASP A 45 2.93 -0.01 -20.95
C ASP A 45 2.00 0.77 -21.91
N GLU A 46 0.97 0.10 -22.45
CA GLU A 46 0.00 0.71 -23.38
C GLU A 46 -0.97 1.68 -22.66
N VAL A 47 -1.46 1.28 -21.49
CA VAL A 47 -2.35 2.14 -20.68
C VAL A 47 -1.59 3.36 -20.17
N LEU A 48 -0.35 3.17 -19.70
CA LEU A 48 0.49 4.28 -19.26
C LEU A 48 0.82 5.23 -20.41
N HIS A 49 1.13 4.69 -21.59
CA HIS A 49 1.38 5.47 -22.81
C HIS A 49 0.20 6.41 -23.11
N SER A 50 -0.99 5.84 -23.33
CA SER A 50 -2.21 6.58 -23.66
C SER A 50 -2.62 7.56 -22.55
N SER A 51 -2.40 7.20 -21.28
CA SER A 51 -2.69 8.09 -20.14
C SER A 51 -1.80 9.32 -20.10
N ILE A 52 -0.50 9.16 -20.42
CA ILE A 52 0.45 10.29 -20.50
C ILE A 52 0.10 11.18 -21.69
N GLU A 53 -0.19 10.61 -22.85
CA GLU A 53 -0.63 11.39 -24.03
C GLU A 53 -1.87 12.22 -23.71
N ALA A 54 -2.93 11.61 -23.19
CA ALA A 54 -4.18 12.30 -22.85
C ALA A 54 -3.97 13.39 -21.77
N TRP A 55 -3.08 13.14 -20.81
CA TRP A 55 -2.73 14.16 -19.81
C TRP A 55 -2.04 15.36 -20.46
N LEU A 56 -1.06 15.15 -21.32
CA LEU A 56 -0.32 16.24 -21.95
C LEU A 56 -1.15 16.99 -23.00
N GLU A 57 -2.08 16.31 -23.68
CA GLU A 57 -3.04 16.95 -24.59
C GLU A 57 -4.04 17.84 -23.84
N ALA A 58 -4.46 17.43 -22.65
CA ALA A 58 -5.41 18.18 -21.82
C ALA A 58 -4.90 18.32 -20.37
N PRO A 59 -3.91 19.19 -20.11
CA PRO A 59 -3.31 19.36 -18.78
C PRO A 59 -4.34 19.71 -17.70
N ALA A 60 -4.19 19.12 -16.52
CA ALA A 60 -5.00 19.45 -15.36
C ALA A 60 -4.29 20.48 -14.49
N PRO A 61 -5.02 21.36 -13.77
CA PRO A 61 -4.43 22.33 -12.85
C PRO A 61 -3.77 21.66 -11.63
N TRP A 62 -4.08 20.40 -11.36
CA TRP A 62 -3.56 19.64 -10.23
C TRP A 62 -2.99 18.28 -10.66
N ALA A 63 -1.87 17.92 -10.05
CA ALA A 63 -1.30 16.58 -10.09
C ALA A 63 -0.99 16.09 -8.68
N ILE A 64 -1.46 14.89 -8.34
CA ILE A 64 -1.24 14.27 -7.04
C ILE A 64 -0.44 12.98 -7.24
N PHE A 65 0.71 12.88 -6.58
CA PHE A 65 1.57 11.71 -6.64
C PHE A 65 1.56 10.94 -5.33
N THR A 66 1.19 9.66 -5.37
CA THR A 66 1.06 8.84 -4.16
C THR A 66 2.31 8.00 -3.86
N THR A 67 3.19 7.81 -4.85
CA THR A 67 4.42 7.03 -4.71
C THR A 67 5.54 7.58 -5.60
N GLY A 68 6.77 7.60 -5.08
CA GLY A 68 7.95 7.93 -5.89
C GLY A 68 8.14 6.97 -7.07
N ILE A 69 7.97 5.66 -6.88
CA ILE A 69 8.16 4.67 -7.96
C ILE A 69 7.18 4.89 -9.12
N GLY A 70 5.91 5.20 -8.84
CA GLY A 70 4.95 5.49 -9.91
C GLY A 70 5.26 6.80 -10.65
N LEU A 71 5.79 7.81 -9.95
CA LEU A 71 6.30 9.03 -10.60
C LEU A 71 7.51 8.73 -11.51
N GLU A 72 8.46 7.92 -11.04
CA GLU A 72 9.61 7.50 -11.86
C GLU A 72 9.13 6.75 -13.12
N ALA A 73 8.20 5.81 -12.99
CA ALA A 73 7.64 5.07 -14.12
C ALA A 73 6.97 5.97 -15.17
N ILE A 74 6.24 7.00 -14.73
CA ILE A 74 5.66 8.01 -15.65
C ILE A 74 6.76 8.73 -16.42
N TYR A 75 7.84 9.17 -15.74
CA TYR A 75 8.95 9.87 -16.38
C TYR A 75 9.75 8.96 -17.33
N GLU A 76 10.03 7.72 -16.92
CA GLU A 76 10.70 6.74 -17.77
C GLU A 76 9.88 6.48 -19.04
N LYS A 77 8.55 6.35 -18.91
CA LYS A 77 7.68 6.19 -20.07
C LYS A 77 7.64 7.44 -20.95
N ALA A 78 7.52 8.62 -20.36
CA ALA A 78 7.56 9.88 -21.11
C ALA A 78 8.90 10.09 -21.83
N GLU A 79 10.02 9.63 -21.26
CA GLU A 79 11.32 9.64 -21.92
C GLU A 79 11.34 8.71 -23.14
N GLN A 80 10.82 7.49 -23.02
CA GLN A 80 10.67 6.57 -24.16
C GLN A 80 9.78 7.13 -25.28
N MET A 81 8.79 7.96 -24.91
CA MET A 81 7.91 8.67 -25.85
C MET A 81 8.55 9.93 -26.46
N GLY A 82 9.70 10.37 -25.96
CA GLY A 82 10.29 11.67 -26.32
C GLY A 82 9.54 12.89 -25.74
N LEU A 83 8.67 12.69 -24.75
CA LEU A 83 7.83 13.72 -24.11
C LEU A 83 8.34 14.17 -22.73
N SER A 84 9.51 13.72 -22.28
CA SER A 84 10.03 14.03 -20.93
C SER A 84 10.11 15.55 -20.64
N ASN A 85 10.56 16.34 -21.61
CA ASN A 85 10.61 17.80 -21.48
C ASN A 85 9.21 18.42 -21.36
N THR A 86 8.28 18.01 -22.24
CA THR A 86 6.88 18.46 -22.23
C THR A 86 6.19 18.12 -20.91
N LEU A 87 6.42 16.91 -20.39
CA LEU A 87 5.91 16.49 -19.08
C LEU A 87 6.44 17.38 -17.96
N ASN A 88 7.75 17.66 -17.97
CA ASN A 88 8.36 18.48 -16.93
C ASN A 88 7.87 19.94 -16.97
N GLU A 89 7.74 20.52 -18.16
CA GLU A 89 7.18 21.87 -18.36
C GLU A 89 5.71 21.94 -17.93
N THR A 90 4.92 20.91 -18.24
CA THR A 90 3.53 20.79 -17.79
C THR A 90 3.47 20.80 -16.27
N LEU A 91 4.31 20.00 -15.60
CA LEU A 91 4.35 19.89 -14.15
C LEU A 91 4.85 21.17 -13.45
N LEU A 92 5.77 21.93 -14.07
CA LEU A 92 6.20 23.22 -13.54
C LEU A 92 5.05 24.25 -13.48
N ASN A 93 4.03 24.10 -14.32
CA ASN A 93 2.85 24.96 -14.36
C ASN A 93 1.62 24.34 -13.65
N THR A 94 1.81 23.21 -12.95
CA THR A 94 0.74 22.46 -12.28
C THR A 94 0.89 22.58 -10.76
N LEU A 95 -0.22 22.67 -10.02
CA LEU A 95 -0.18 22.54 -8.56
C LEU A 95 0.03 21.08 -8.18
N ILE A 96 1.10 20.80 -7.44
CA ILE A 96 1.49 19.42 -7.12
C ILE A 96 1.20 19.11 -5.66
N ALA A 97 0.54 17.98 -5.40
CA ALA A 97 0.53 17.36 -4.08
C ALA A 97 1.30 16.04 -4.09
N ALA A 98 1.94 15.69 -2.98
CA ALA A 98 2.75 14.47 -2.89
C ALA A 98 2.48 13.72 -1.58
N ARG A 99 2.36 12.39 -1.67
CA ARG A 99 2.30 11.50 -0.51
C ARG A 99 3.68 10.91 -0.19
N GLY A 100 4.15 11.10 1.03
CA GLY A 100 5.38 10.55 1.59
C GLY A 100 6.65 11.25 1.11
N TYR A 101 7.66 11.25 1.99
CA TYR A 101 8.94 11.89 1.73
C TYR A 101 9.67 11.36 0.49
N LYS A 102 9.49 10.07 0.14
CA LYS A 102 10.12 9.45 -1.05
C LYS A 102 9.59 10.07 -2.34
N THR A 103 8.29 10.34 -2.41
CA THR A 103 7.66 10.97 -3.57
C THR A 103 8.10 12.43 -3.69
N ALA A 104 8.11 13.16 -2.58
CA ALA A 104 8.62 14.54 -2.55
C ALA A 104 10.10 14.64 -2.96
N ASN A 105 10.94 13.68 -2.55
CA ASN A 105 12.33 13.61 -2.99
C ASN A 105 12.47 13.31 -4.49
N ALA A 106 11.61 12.45 -5.05
CA ALA A 106 11.58 12.15 -6.48
C ALA A 106 11.17 13.37 -7.33
N LEU A 107 10.21 14.17 -6.85
CA LEU A 107 9.84 15.47 -7.44
C LEU A 107 11.02 16.46 -7.37
N LYS A 108 11.64 16.58 -6.20
CA LYS A 108 12.75 17.52 -5.98
C LYS A 108 13.94 17.28 -6.91
N LYS A 109 14.26 16.01 -7.20
CA LYS A 109 15.32 15.64 -8.17
C LYS A 109 15.09 16.20 -9.57
N ARG A 110 13.84 16.55 -9.90
CA ARG A 110 13.40 17.10 -11.18
C ARG A 110 13.13 18.60 -11.14
N GLY A 111 13.49 19.26 -10.04
CA GLY A 111 13.21 20.70 -9.85
C GLY A 111 11.75 21.02 -9.54
N LEU A 112 10.92 20.01 -9.23
CA LEU A 112 9.52 20.21 -8.86
C LEU A 112 9.35 20.29 -7.34
N ALA A 113 8.47 21.17 -6.89
CA ALA A 113 8.14 21.33 -5.47
C ALA A 113 6.62 21.15 -5.25
N PRO A 114 6.19 20.19 -4.42
CA PRO A 114 4.78 20.08 -4.07
C PRO A 114 4.33 21.27 -3.22
N VAL A 115 3.16 21.81 -3.51
CA VAL A 115 2.50 22.85 -2.70
C VAL A 115 1.79 22.26 -1.49
N ALA A 116 1.45 20.98 -1.55
CA ALA A 116 0.84 20.21 -0.46
C ALA A 116 1.55 18.87 -0.28
N ARG A 117 1.88 18.52 0.96
CA ARG A 117 2.48 17.24 1.31
C ARG A 117 2.02 16.81 2.69
N ASP A 118 1.79 15.52 2.86
CA ASP A 118 1.66 14.90 4.17
C ASP A 118 2.96 15.01 4.99
N ASP A 119 2.78 14.80 6.29
CA ASP A 119 3.82 14.74 7.31
C ASP A 119 4.16 13.31 7.75
N ASP A 120 3.28 12.34 7.48
CA ASP A 120 3.27 11.02 8.11
C ASP A 120 3.30 9.82 7.13
N GLY A 121 3.26 10.06 5.82
CA GLY A 121 3.19 9.04 4.77
C GLY A 121 1.78 8.60 4.41
N SER A 122 0.74 9.14 5.05
CA SER A 122 -0.63 8.62 4.97
C SER A 122 -1.51 9.37 3.96
N THR A 123 -2.56 8.68 3.52
CA THR A 123 -3.61 9.29 2.69
C THR A 123 -4.35 10.38 3.45
N SER A 124 -4.64 10.17 4.74
CA SER A 124 -5.28 11.17 5.59
C SER A 124 -4.42 12.41 5.77
N GLY A 125 -3.10 12.25 5.95
CA GLY A 125 -2.14 13.36 6.02
C GLY A 125 -2.10 14.17 4.74
N LEU A 126 -2.16 13.50 3.59
CA LEU A 126 -2.26 14.17 2.29
C LEU A 126 -3.56 14.97 2.19
N LEU A 127 -4.69 14.38 2.57
CA LEU A 127 -6.00 15.05 2.54
C LEU A 127 -6.03 16.29 3.47
N ARG A 128 -5.46 16.19 4.68
CA ARG A 128 -5.27 17.34 5.58
C ARG A 128 -4.44 18.43 4.92
N SER A 129 -3.34 18.07 4.24
CA SER A 129 -2.49 19.05 3.55
C SER A 129 -3.19 19.73 2.37
N LEU A 130 -4.20 19.08 1.78
CA LEU A 130 -5.01 19.62 0.70
C LEU A 130 -6.17 20.51 1.19
N ALA A 131 -6.52 20.48 2.48
CA ALA A 131 -7.66 21.22 3.01
C ALA A 131 -7.66 22.74 2.73
N PRO A 132 -6.52 23.45 2.73
CA PRO A 132 -6.48 24.88 2.43
C PRO A 132 -6.74 25.23 0.95
N HIS A 133 -6.80 24.25 0.07
CA HIS A 133 -6.92 24.46 -1.38
C HIS A 133 -8.35 24.21 -1.88
N ASP A 134 -8.86 25.09 -2.73
CA ASP A 134 -10.14 24.85 -3.41
C ASP A 134 -9.95 23.89 -4.59
N LEU A 135 -10.68 22.77 -4.54
CA LEU A 135 -10.67 21.71 -5.55
C LEU A 135 -11.98 21.68 -6.36
N SER A 136 -12.95 22.54 -6.04
CA SER A 136 -14.26 22.53 -6.69
C SER A 136 -14.16 22.81 -8.19
N GLY A 137 -14.72 21.92 -8.99
CA GLY A 137 -14.69 21.97 -10.46
C GLY A 137 -13.30 21.78 -11.07
N LYS A 138 -12.29 21.37 -10.28
CA LYS A 138 -10.92 21.16 -10.78
C LYS A 138 -10.75 19.72 -11.25
N ARG A 139 -10.06 19.55 -12.37
CA ARG A 139 -9.52 18.26 -12.79
C ARG A 139 -8.23 17.96 -12.02
N ILE A 140 -8.06 16.70 -11.62
CA ILE A 140 -6.88 16.24 -10.89
C ILE A 140 -6.32 15.00 -11.60
N ILE A 141 -5.06 15.07 -12.02
CA ILE A 141 -4.31 13.87 -12.37
C ILE A 141 -3.85 13.20 -11.09
N LEU A 142 -4.24 11.94 -10.87
CA LEU A 142 -3.89 11.19 -9.67
C LEU A 142 -3.02 9.99 -10.03
N GLN A 143 -1.72 10.07 -9.77
CA GLN A 143 -0.84 8.91 -9.90
C GLN A 143 -1.09 7.92 -8.76
N LEU A 144 -1.47 6.70 -9.14
CA LEU A 144 -1.64 5.54 -8.24
C LEU A 144 -0.62 4.45 -8.60
N HIS A 145 -0.26 3.59 -7.64
CA HIS A 145 0.81 2.58 -7.82
C HIS A 145 0.30 1.25 -8.43
N GLY A 146 -0.89 1.26 -9.03
CA GLY A 146 -1.56 0.07 -9.57
C GLY A 146 -2.67 -0.52 -8.70
N GLU A 147 -2.90 0.06 -7.53
CA GLU A 147 -4.06 -0.20 -6.67
C GLU A 147 -5.02 0.97 -6.71
N SER A 148 -6.32 0.68 -6.58
CA SER A 148 -7.30 1.72 -6.33
C SER A 148 -7.04 2.38 -4.97
N ALA A 149 -7.29 3.69 -4.87
CA ALA A 149 -7.27 4.42 -3.61
C ALA A 149 -8.67 4.99 -3.35
N PRO A 150 -9.68 4.13 -3.11
CA PRO A 150 -11.09 4.52 -3.16
C PRO A 150 -11.39 5.67 -2.20
N LYS A 151 -10.86 5.62 -0.97
CA LYS A 151 -11.00 6.70 0.02
C LYS A 151 -10.42 8.04 -0.45
N LEU A 152 -9.27 8.01 -1.14
CA LEU A 152 -8.65 9.23 -1.67
C LEU A 152 -9.49 9.80 -2.82
N VAL A 153 -9.93 8.94 -3.73
CA VAL A 153 -10.76 9.34 -4.89
C VAL A 153 -12.08 9.91 -4.40
N GLU A 154 -12.79 9.17 -3.54
CA GLU A 154 -14.07 9.58 -2.97
C GLU A 154 -13.97 10.92 -2.24
N GLU A 155 -12.94 11.15 -1.43
CA GLU A 155 -12.77 12.42 -0.73
C GLU A 155 -12.47 13.59 -1.69
N LEU A 156 -11.69 13.37 -2.75
CA LEU A 156 -11.43 14.40 -3.76
C LEU A 156 -12.72 14.74 -4.54
N GLU A 157 -13.51 13.73 -4.90
CA GLU A 157 -14.78 13.89 -5.61
C GLU A 157 -15.85 14.54 -4.73
N ASN A 158 -15.92 14.19 -3.45
CA ASN A 158 -16.79 14.85 -2.46
C ASN A 158 -16.48 16.34 -2.29
N ARG A 159 -15.25 16.76 -2.59
CA ARG A 159 -14.83 18.17 -2.65
C ARG A 159 -15.10 18.84 -4.00
N GLY A 160 -15.80 18.16 -4.91
CA GLY A 160 -16.21 18.67 -6.22
C GLY A 160 -15.14 18.58 -7.30
N ALA A 161 -14.06 17.83 -7.08
CA ALA A 161 -13.04 17.60 -8.11
C ALA A 161 -13.44 16.48 -9.08
N THR A 162 -12.85 16.48 -10.27
CA THR A 162 -12.91 15.35 -11.21
C THR A 162 -11.55 14.66 -11.22
N VAL A 163 -11.48 13.41 -10.77
CA VAL A 163 -10.23 12.66 -10.65
C VAL A 163 -9.98 11.82 -11.89
N GLN A 164 -8.80 11.98 -12.49
CA GLN A 164 -8.30 11.14 -13.57
C GLN A 164 -7.10 10.33 -13.06
N PRO A 165 -7.26 9.04 -12.74
CA PRO A 165 -6.17 8.22 -12.27
C PRO A 165 -5.19 7.88 -13.41
N ILE A 166 -3.89 7.92 -13.11
CA ILE A 166 -2.83 7.32 -13.93
C ILE A 166 -2.26 6.14 -13.14
N LEU A 167 -2.33 4.95 -13.74
CA LEU A 167 -1.89 3.68 -13.15
C LEU A 167 -0.72 3.15 -13.98
N PRO A 168 0.54 3.48 -13.62
CA PRO A 168 1.71 2.95 -14.33
C PRO A 168 1.82 1.44 -14.26
N TYR A 169 1.21 0.85 -13.22
CA TYR A 169 1.24 -0.57 -12.98
C TYR A 169 -0.18 -1.15 -12.99
N LYS A 170 -0.31 -2.36 -13.53
CA LYS A 170 -1.48 -3.21 -13.40
C LYS A 170 -1.23 -4.26 -12.34
N HIS A 171 -2.23 -4.44 -11.48
CA HIS A 171 -2.21 -5.48 -10.48
C HIS A 171 -3.04 -6.67 -10.97
N ILE A 172 -2.41 -7.83 -11.15
CA ILE A 172 -3.12 -9.10 -11.27
C ILE A 172 -3.41 -9.55 -9.84
N PRO A 173 -4.68 -9.70 -9.41
CA PRO A 173 -4.99 -10.12 -8.05
C PRO A 173 -4.33 -11.47 -7.72
N PRO A 174 -4.08 -11.76 -6.43
CA PRO A 174 -3.69 -13.11 -6.00
C PRO A 174 -4.76 -14.14 -6.40
N LEU A 175 -4.39 -15.43 -6.39
CA LEU A 175 -5.36 -16.50 -6.62
C LEU A 175 -6.48 -16.40 -5.58
N GLU A 176 -7.72 -16.42 -6.05
CA GLU A 176 -8.90 -16.24 -5.19
C GLU A 176 -8.98 -17.31 -4.10
N GLU A 177 -8.58 -18.54 -4.40
CA GLU A 177 -8.50 -19.66 -3.46
C GLU A 177 -7.54 -19.39 -2.28
N ASP A 178 -6.39 -18.76 -2.54
CA ASP A 178 -5.40 -18.44 -1.50
C ASP A 178 -5.92 -17.34 -0.56
N VAL A 179 -6.56 -16.31 -1.13
CA VAL A 179 -7.15 -15.21 -0.34
C VAL A 179 -8.35 -15.71 0.45
N SER A 180 -9.22 -16.51 -0.17
CA SER A 180 -10.38 -17.10 0.51
C SER A 180 -9.95 -17.96 1.68
N LEU A 181 -8.95 -18.82 1.48
CA LEU A 181 -8.42 -19.67 2.54
C LEU A 181 -7.84 -18.85 3.69
N LEU A 182 -7.06 -17.81 3.38
CA LEU A 182 -6.49 -16.93 4.41
C LEU A 182 -7.59 -16.19 5.19
N VAL A 183 -8.62 -15.68 4.52
CA VAL A 183 -9.77 -15.03 5.18
C VAL A 183 -10.47 -16.01 6.12
N ASP A 184 -10.77 -17.22 5.68
CA ASP A 184 -11.44 -18.22 6.51
C ASP A 184 -10.55 -18.69 7.68
N GLU A 185 -9.23 -18.76 7.50
CA GLU A 185 -8.27 -19.05 8.57
C GLU A 185 -8.15 -17.93 9.60
N ILE A 186 -8.21 -16.66 9.17
CA ILE A 186 -8.23 -15.50 10.08
C ILE A 186 -9.52 -15.49 10.89
N ILE A 187 -10.68 -15.57 10.23
CA ILE A 187 -11.99 -15.55 10.90
C ILE A 187 -12.12 -16.74 11.84
N GLY A 188 -11.71 -17.93 11.39
CA GLY A 188 -11.72 -19.16 12.19
C GLY A 188 -10.62 -19.24 13.25
N SER A 189 -9.76 -18.22 13.39
CA SER A 189 -8.62 -18.21 14.32
C SER A 189 -7.70 -19.43 14.18
N LYS A 190 -7.57 -19.96 12.96
CA LYS A 190 -6.69 -21.10 12.62
C LYS A 190 -5.23 -20.68 12.50
N VAL A 191 -4.99 -19.37 12.37
CA VAL A 191 -3.67 -18.75 12.43
C VAL A 191 -3.61 -17.83 13.64
N HIS A 192 -2.43 -17.70 14.22
CA HIS A 192 -2.20 -16.83 15.39
C HIS A 192 -1.72 -15.44 14.98
N ALA A 193 -1.06 -15.34 13.82
CA ALA A 193 -0.64 -14.07 13.24
C ALA A 193 -0.63 -14.12 11.72
N VAL A 194 -0.73 -12.94 11.11
CA VAL A 194 -0.47 -12.73 9.68
C VAL A 194 0.64 -11.71 9.52
N ALA A 195 1.69 -12.09 8.78
CA ALA A 195 2.85 -11.26 8.54
C ALA A 195 2.78 -10.58 7.16
N PHE A 196 2.65 -9.26 7.19
CA PHE A 196 2.54 -8.39 6.03
C PHE A 196 3.86 -7.68 5.76
N THR A 197 4.41 -7.88 4.57
CA THR A 197 5.61 -7.20 4.08
C THR A 197 5.29 -5.99 3.20
N SER A 198 4.02 -5.79 2.84
CA SER A 198 3.55 -4.63 2.09
C SER A 198 2.09 -4.32 2.44
N ALA A 199 1.69 -3.05 2.38
CA ALA A 199 0.28 -2.64 2.48
C ALA A 199 -0.65 -3.32 1.44
N PRO A 200 -0.24 -3.46 0.16
CA PRO A 200 -0.96 -4.23 -0.87
C PRO A 200 -1.59 -5.54 -0.37
N GLN A 201 -0.81 -6.35 0.34
CA GLN A 201 -1.22 -7.67 0.80
C GLN A 201 -2.50 -7.63 1.64
N PHE A 202 -2.65 -6.63 2.52
CA PHE A 202 -3.85 -6.52 3.33
C PHE A 202 -5.00 -5.87 2.55
N ARG A 203 -4.72 -4.93 1.64
CA ARG A 203 -5.75 -4.31 0.81
C ARG A 203 -6.47 -5.32 -0.08
N PHE A 204 -5.75 -6.21 -0.76
CA PHE A 204 -6.40 -7.27 -1.55
C PHE A 204 -7.25 -8.20 -0.71
N LEU A 205 -6.75 -8.56 0.48
CA LEU A 205 -7.52 -9.36 1.43
C LEU A 205 -8.79 -8.62 1.89
N ALA A 206 -8.67 -7.32 2.21
CA ALA A 206 -9.78 -6.48 2.63
C ALA A 206 -10.80 -6.27 1.50
N ASP A 207 -10.37 -6.07 0.26
CA ASP A 207 -11.23 -5.93 -0.91
C ASP A 207 -12.00 -7.22 -1.18
N TYR A 208 -11.32 -8.38 -1.14
CA TYR A 208 -11.97 -9.68 -1.24
C TYR A 208 -12.99 -9.87 -0.10
N ALA A 209 -12.59 -9.62 1.15
CA ALA A 209 -13.48 -9.75 2.29
C ALA A 209 -14.69 -8.82 2.19
N ARG A 210 -14.51 -7.58 1.71
CA ARG A 210 -15.58 -6.59 1.51
C ARG A 210 -16.57 -7.05 0.44
N ALA A 211 -16.07 -7.55 -0.71
CA ALA A 211 -16.90 -8.09 -1.77
C ALA A 211 -17.76 -9.29 -1.33
N HIS A 212 -17.30 -10.02 -0.31
CA HIS A 212 -17.98 -11.19 0.24
C HIS A 212 -18.69 -10.93 1.59
N GLY A 213 -18.79 -9.67 2.04
CA GLY A 213 -19.45 -9.31 3.30
C GLY A 213 -18.74 -9.80 4.57
N LYS A 214 -17.45 -10.15 4.49
CA LYS A 214 -16.62 -10.72 5.57
C LYS A 214 -15.66 -9.73 6.21
N LEU A 215 -15.59 -8.48 5.75
CA LEU A 215 -14.57 -7.52 6.22
C LEU A 215 -14.67 -7.26 7.73
N GLU A 216 -15.87 -7.08 8.28
CA GLU A 216 -16.06 -6.84 9.71
C GLU A 216 -15.55 -8.01 10.58
N ASP A 217 -15.81 -9.26 10.15
CA ASP A 217 -15.33 -10.45 10.85
C ASP A 217 -13.79 -10.56 10.82
N VAL A 218 -13.18 -10.23 9.67
CA VAL A 218 -11.71 -10.16 9.54
C VAL A 218 -11.12 -9.13 10.49
N LEU A 219 -11.66 -7.91 10.51
CA LEU A 219 -11.19 -6.84 11.39
C LEU A 219 -11.35 -7.23 12.87
N LYS A 220 -12.49 -7.84 13.23
CA LYS A 220 -12.73 -8.34 14.59
C LYS A 220 -11.72 -9.41 15.00
N ALA A 221 -11.37 -10.33 14.10
CA ALA A 221 -10.36 -11.35 14.37
C ALA A 221 -8.97 -10.74 14.65
N PHE A 222 -8.57 -9.70 13.90
CA PHE A 222 -7.31 -9.00 14.13
C PHE A 222 -7.29 -8.14 15.42
N GLN A 223 -8.44 -7.69 15.89
CA GLN A 223 -8.56 -7.02 17.18
C GLN A 223 -8.52 -8.00 18.38
N GLY A 224 -8.78 -9.29 18.14
CA GLY A 224 -8.77 -10.32 19.17
C GLY A 224 -7.72 -11.41 18.94
N PRO A 225 -8.13 -12.61 18.51
CA PRO A 225 -7.30 -13.83 18.56
C PRO A 225 -6.12 -13.84 17.58
N VAL A 226 -6.17 -13.06 16.50
CA VAL A 226 -5.12 -13.01 15.48
C VAL A 226 -4.37 -11.69 15.61
N ILE A 227 -3.04 -11.69 15.51
CA ILE A 227 -2.24 -10.45 15.49
C ILE A 227 -1.72 -10.14 14.08
N ALA A 228 -1.91 -8.91 13.61
CA ALA A 228 -1.26 -8.45 12.39
C ALA A 228 0.19 -8.06 12.70
N ALA A 229 1.15 -8.47 11.87
CA ALA A 229 2.53 -8.01 11.92
C ALA A 229 2.89 -7.27 10.64
N ALA A 230 3.33 -6.02 10.75
CA ALA A 230 3.73 -5.19 9.62
C ALA A 230 5.25 -4.99 9.61
N VAL A 231 5.88 -5.13 8.45
CA VAL A 231 7.36 -5.06 8.34
C VAL A 231 7.94 -3.68 8.64
N GLY A 232 7.15 -2.61 8.52
CA GLY A 232 7.59 -1.24 8.72
C GLY A 232 6.45 -0.23 8.67
N LYS A 233 6.77 1.06 8.84
CA LYS A 233 5.77 2.13 9.05
C LYS A 233 4.79 2.27 7.89
N VAL A 234 5.26 2.13 6.65
CA VAL A 234 4.41 2.24 5.45
C VAL A 234 3.37 1.11 5.40
N THR A 235 3.78 -0.13 5.68
CA THR A 235 2.86 -1.27 5.73
C THR A 235 1.87 -1.11 6.88
N ALA A 236 2.37 -0.73 8.07
CA ALA A 236 1.53 -0.46 9.24
C ALA A 236 0.47 0.61 8.95
N GLN A 237 0.85 1.68 8.25
CA GLN A 237 -0.08 2.73 7.87
C GLN A 237 -1.16 2.23 6.91
N GLY A 238 -0.80 1.43 5.89
CA GLY A 238 -1.79 0.84 4.99
C GLY A 238 -2.76 -0.10 5.71
N LEU A 239 -2.29 -0.85 6.71
CA LEU A 239 -3.16 -1.67 7.56
C LEU A 239 -4.14 -0.82 8.39
N ARG A 240 -3.68 0.30 8.98
CA ARG A 240 -4.57 1.24 9.70
C ARG A 240 -5.60 1.88 8.79
N GLU A 241 -5.21 2.25 7.57
CA GLU A 241 -6.14 2.79 6.57
C GLU A 241 -7.30 1.84 6.28
N GLU A 242 -7.10 0.52 6.40
CA GLU A 242 -8.12 -0.51 6.24
C GLU A 242 -8.80 -0.94 7.56
N GLY A 243 -8.46 -0.32 8.69
CA GLY A 243 -9.14 -0.52 9.99
C GLY A 243 -8.42 -1.45 10.98
N ILE A 244 -7.18 -1.86 10.71
CA ILE A 244 -6.38 -2.62 11.68
C ILE A 244 -5.69 -1.65 12.63
N GLU A 245 -6.10 -1.65 13.90
CA GLU A 245 -5.46 -0.82 14.94
C GLU A 245 -4.44 -1.63 15.76
N ARG A 246 -4.73 -2.90 16.02
CA ARG A 246 -3.87 -3.78 16.81
C ARG A 246 -2.88 -4.52 15.92
N MET A 247 -1.60 -4.13 15.98
CA MET A 247 -0.54 -4.74 15.18
C MET A 247 0.84 -4.68 15.86
N VAL A 248 1.74 -5.56 15.43
CA VAL A 248 3.16 -5.56 15.77
C VAL A 248 3.95 -4.91 14.64
N VAL A 249 4.79 -3.92 14.98
CA VAL A 249 5.68 -3.24 14.03
C VAL A 249 7.09 -3.19 14.64
N PRO A 250 8.14 -3.64 13.94
CA PRO A 250 9.50 -3.55 14.45
C PRO A 250 10.03 -2.10 14.35
N GLU A 251 11.00 -1.75 15.19
CA GLU A 251 11.73 -0.46 15.08
C GLU A 251 12.54 -0.40 13.78
N GLU A 252 13.25 -1.48 13.47
CA GLU A 252 13.94 -1.64 12.19
C GLU A 252 13.00 -2.24 11.14
N GLU A 253 12.83 -1.55 10.01
CA GLU A 253 11.93 -1.96 8.91
C GLU A 253 12.50 -3.14 8.09
N ARG A 254 12.72 -4.29 8.74
CA ARG A 254 13.32 -5.51 8.18
C ARG A 254 12.49 -6.74 8.55
N MET A 255 12.39 -7.71 7.63
CA MET A 255 11.65 -8.96 7.84
C MET A 255 12.15 -9.77 9.05
N GLY A 256 13.47 -9.84 9.25
CA GLY A 256 14.04 -10.52 10.42
C GLY A 256 13.65 -9.85 11.73
N SER A 257 13.72 -8.52 11.77
CA SER A 257 13.32 -7.72 12.92
C SER A 257 11.82 -7.88 13.21
N MET A 258 10.96 -7.91 12.18
CA MET A 258 9.53 -8.20 12.32
C MET A 258 9.27 -9.56 12.98
N MET A 259 9.95 -10.63 12.54
CA MET A 259 9.80 -11.98 13.13
C MET A 259 10.24 -12.00 14.59
N VAL A 260 11.37 -11.38 14.92
CA VAL A 260 11.88 -11.29 16.30
C VAL A 260 10.90 -10.54 17.20
N THR A 261 10.40 -9.38 16.75
CA THR A 261 9.41 -8.59 17.51
C THR A 261 8.10 -9.36 17.69
N LEU A 262 7.63 -10.06 16.67
CA LEU A 262 6.43 -10.91 16.77
C LEU A 262 6.62 -12.07 17.77
N GLY A 263 7.81 -12.68 17.82
CA GLY A 263 8.11 -13.68 18.84
C GLY A 263 8.08 -13.10 20.24
N ARG A 264 8.73 -11.95 20.46
CA ARG A 264 8.68 -11.26 21.77
C ARG A 264 7.24 -10.94 22.17
N TYR A 265 6.41 -10.49 21.23
CA TYR A 265 4.99 -10.26 21.44
C TYR A 265 4.30 -11.51 21.99
N PHE A 266 4.48 -12.67 21.35
CA PHE A 266 3.88 -13.92 21.84
C PHE A 266 4.39 -14.34 23.20
N ALA A 267 5.69 -14.19 23.48
CA ALA A 267 6.25 -14.57 24.76
C ALA A 267 5.82 -13.67 25.93
N GLN A 268 5.49 -12.40 25.66
CA GLN A 268 4.95 -11.47 26.65
C GLN A 268 3.46 -11.68 26.91
N ASN A 269 2.74 -12.28 25.96
CA ASN A 269 1.30 -12.52 26.02
C ASN A 269 0.98 -14.02 26.16
N GLN A 270 1.87 -14.78 26.81
CA GLN A 270 1.56 -16.13 27.29
C GLN A 270 0.77 -16.00 28.59
N GLU A 271 -0.56 -16.09 28.50
CA GLU A 271 -1.42 -16.58 29.59
C GLU A 271 -1.60 -18.10 29.44
#